data_AF-A0AA95N907-F1
#
_entry.id   AF-A0AA95N907-F1
#
_cell.length_a   1.000
_cell.length_b   1.000
_cell.length_c   1.000
_cell.angle_alpha   90.00
_cell.angle_beta   90.00
_cell.angle_gamma   90.00
#
_symmetry.space_group_name_H-M   'P 1'
#
loop_
_entity.id
_entity.type
_entity.pdbx_description
1 polymer ?
#
loop_
_entity_poly.entity_id
_entity_poly.type
_entity_poly.pdbx_seq_one_letter_code
_entity_poly.pdbx_strand_id
1 'polypeptide(L)'
;MGDEFFDVVPAALLEKTAHLKVIATDLARLKWLQHFLVQGYDRVLWCDADFLVFNPAMFQLPNLPYALGREVWVQQKADSGALKAYKKVHNAFLMFQQGNAFLDFYADSAERLLAETTGPMPPQFIGPKLLTAIHNVVQCPVLENAGMLSPLVIRDLVAGGGRALDLFRQKSPERLAAANLCTSMTAAGELSDDEVTAVIEVLVTNRAC
;
A
#
# COMPACT_ATOMS: atom_id res chain seq x y z
N MET A 1 18.92 -2.19 -0.50
CA MET A 1 18.61 -0.84 -1.01
C MET A 1 18.90 0.12 0.12
N GLY A 2 19.93 0.94 -0.03
CA GLY A 2 20.24 2.09 0.81
C GLY A 2 19.75 3.38 0.16
N ASP A 3 20.52 4.46 0.31
CA ASP A 3 20.16 5.79 -0.20
C ASP A 3 20.10 5.86 -1.74
N GLU A 4 20.73 4.92 -2.45
CA GLU A 4 20.66 4.81 -3.92
C GLU A 4 19.22 4.63 -4.44
N PHE A 5 18.29 4.23 -3.57
CA PHE A 5 16.87 4.18 -3.88
C PHE A 5 16.32 5.54 -4.33
N PHE A 6 16.88 6.64 -3.84
CA PHE A 6 16.41 7.99 -4.17
C PHE A 6 17.10 8.60 -5.41
N ASP A 7 18.07 7.91 -6.02
CA ASP A 7 18.82 8.43 -7.18
C ASP A 7 17.93 8.73 -8.40
N VAL A 8 16.78 8.08 -8.47
CA VAL A 8 15.78 8.27 -9.54
C VAL A 8 14.85 9.47 -9.29
N VAL A 9 14.92 10.12 -8.12
CA VAL A 9 14.08 11.26 -7.75
C VAL A 9 14.80 12.57 -8.12
N PRO A 10 14.12 13.53 -8.79
CA PRO A 10 14.72 14.83 -9.09
C PRO A 10 15.22 15.53 -7.81
N ALA A 11 16.46 16.04 -7.85
CA ALA A 11 17.13 16.61 -6.67
C ALA A 11 16.29 17.70 -5.96
N ALA A 12 15.63 18.57 -6.73
CA ALA A 12 14.76 19.62 -6.18
C ALA A 12 13.56 19.04 -5.39
N LEU A 13 12.99 17.92 -5.83
CA LEU A 13 11.89 17.26 -5.13
C LEU A 13 12.38 16.46 -3.93
N LEU A 14 13.57 15.86 -4.03
CA LEU A 14 14.21 15.18 -2.90
C LEU A 14 14.51 16.16 -1.76
N GLU A 15 15.05 17.33 -2.08
CA GLU A 15 15.26 18.41 -1.11
C GLU A 15 13.94 18.89 -0.50
N LYS A 16 12.93 19.15 -1.34
CA LYS A 16 11.59 19.58 -0.89
C LYS A 16 10.92 18.57 0.05
N THR A 17 11.23 17.29 -0.09
CA THR A 17 10.65 16.20 0.70
C THR A 17 11.61 15.66 1.77
N ALA A 18 12.74 16.33 2.04
CA ALA A 18 13.77 15.85 2.97
C ALA A 18 13.24 15.57 4.39
N HIS A 19 12.28 16.37 4.86
CA HIS A 19 11.63 16.19 6.17
C HIS A 19 10.51 15.13 6.17
N LEU A 20 10.13 14.62 5.00
CA LEU A 20 9.02 13.68 4.79
C LEU A 20 9.46 12.60 3.78
N LYS A 21 10.49 11.82 4.13
CA LYS A 21 11.09 10.78 3.27
C LYS A 21 10.08 9.78 2.69
N VAL A 22 8.96 9.55 3.36
CA VAL A 22 7.86 8.71 2.84
C VAL A 22 7.30 9.23 1.52
N ILE A 23 7.21 10.54 1.33
CA ILE A 23 6.75 11.16 0.08
C ILE A 23 7.78 10.96 -1.02
N ALA A 24 9.08 11.12 -0.71
CA ALA A 24 10.15 10.80 -1.65
C ALA A 24 10.11 9.32 -2.07
N THR A 25 9.78 8.42 -1.12
CA THR A 25 9.65 6.98 -1.35
C THR A 25 8.48 6.65 -2.28
N ASP A 26 7.37 7.36 -2.13
CA ASP A 26 6.21 7.26 -3.03
C ASP A 26 6.55 7.68 -4.47
N LEU A 27 7.43 8.66 -4.69
CA LEU A 27 7.88 9.00 -6.05
C LEU A 27 8.94 8.03 -6.57
N ALA A 28 9.93 7.69 -5.73
CA ALA A 28 11.03 6.80 -6.08
C ALA A 28 10.51 5.43 -6.56
N ARG A 29 9.51 4.84 -5.89
CA ARG A 29 8.92 3.56 -6.33
C ARG A 29 8.38 3.64 -7.76
N LEU A 30 7.71 4.74 -8.14
CA LEU A 30 7.15 4.90 -9.48
C LEU A 30 8.26 5.01 -10.52
N LYS A 31 9.29 5.80 -10.23
CA LYS A 31 10.44 5.98 -11.11
C LYS A 31 11.24 4.69 -11.31
N TRP A 32 11.40 3.87 -10.27
CA TRP A 32 12.01 2.54 -10.39
C TRP A 32 11.15 1.59 -11.23
N LEU A 33 9.83 1.57 -11.04
CA LEU A 33 8.92 0.77 -11.86
C LEU A 33 9.02 1.18 -13.34
N GLN A 34 9.05 2.49 -13.63
CA GLN A 34 9.25 3.01 -14.99
C GLN A 34 10.62 2.58 -15.54
N HIS A 35 11.69 2.73 -14.75
CA HIS A 35 13.04 2.36 -15.14
C HIS A 35 13.10 0.90 -15.60
N PHE A 36 12.57 -0.04 -14.82
CA PHE A 36 12.60 -1.46 -15.19
C PHE A 36 11.72 -1.77 -16.42
N LEU A 37 10.56 -1.12 -16.59
CA LEU A 37 9.79 -1.30 -17.83
C LEU A 37 10.55 -0.79 -19.07
N VAL A 38 11.28 0.33 -18.95
CA VAL A 38 12.12 0.87 -20.03
C VAL A 38 13.31 -0.06 -20.34
N GLN A 39 13.84 -0.77 -19.34
CA GLN A 39 14.87 -1.80 -19.54
C GLN A 39 14.35 -3.06 -20.26
N GLY A 40 13.06 -3.14 -20.58
CA GLY A 40 12.48 -4.23 -21.37
C GLY A 40 11.88 -5.35 -20.53
N TYR A 41 11.66 -5.16 -19.23
CA TYR A 41 10.88 -6.11 -18.43
C TYR A 41 9.41 -6.05 -18.85
N ASP A 42 8.81 -7.20 -19.13
CA ASP A 42 7.40 -7.27 -19.54
C ASP A 42 6.46 -6.78 -18.43
N ARG A 43 6.79 -7.09 -17.17
CA ARG A 43 5.99 -6.77 -16.00
C ARG A 43 6.89 -6.44 -14.81
N VAL A 44 6.49 -5.43 -14.05
CA VAL A 44 7.17 -4.99 -12.83
C VAL A 44 6.17 -4.98 -11.67
N LEU A 45 6.69 -5.30 -10.49
CA LEU A 45 5.93 -5.31 -9.25
C LEU A 45 6.66 -4.50 -8.19
N TRP A 46 5.88 -3.75 -7.42
CA TRP A 46 6.33 -3.16 -6.17
C TRP A 46 5.60 -3.83 -5.02
N CYS A 47 6.37 -4.22 -4.01
CA CYS A 47 5.88 -4.64 -2.70
C CYS A 47 6.69 -3.88 -1.65
N ASP A 48 6.02 -3.21 -0.70
CA ASP A 48 6.72 -2.64 0.45
C ASP A 48 7.45 -3.75 1.24
N ALA A 49 8.50 -3.40 1.98
CA ALA A 49 9.33 -4.38 2.69
C ALA A 49 8.57 -5.18 3.76
N ASP A 50 7.48 -4.62 4.27
CA ASP A 50 6.55 -5.24 5.22
C ASP A 50 5.27 -5.79 4.55
N PHE A 51 5.33 -6.05 3.24
CA PHE A 51 4.29 -6.74 2.49
C PHE A 51 4.55 -8.26 2.51
N LEU A 52 3.72 -9.00 3.25
CA LEU A 52 3.85 -10.44 3.43
C LEU A 52 2.93 -11.20 2.48
N VAL A 53 3.49 -12.06 1.63
CA VAL A 53 2.72 -13.06 0.85
C VAL A 53 2.65 -14.36 1.65
N PHE A 54 1.53 -14.58 2.34
CA PHE A 54 1.34 -15.75 3.21
C PHE A 54 0.53 -16.88 2.55
N ASN A 55 -0.12 -16.62 1.41
CA ASN A 55 -0.73 -17.67 0.59
C ASN A 55 -0.33 -17.55 -0.89
N PRO A 56 0.90 -17.97 -1.26
CA PRO A 56 1.42 -17.83 -2.63
C PRO A 56 0.57 -18.57 -3.68
N ALA A 57 -0.11 -19.65 -3.30
CA ALA A 57 -0.97 -20.40 -4.22
C ALA A 57 -2.18 -19.57 -4.68
N MET A 58 -2.74 -18.72 -3.80
CA MET A 58 -3.85 -17.83 -4.15
C MET A 58 -3.41 -16.45 -4.66
N PHE A 59 -2.16 -16.06 -4.42
CA PHE A 59 -1.61 -14.77 -4.87
C PHE A 59 -1.23 -14.80 -6.36
N GLN A 60 -2.24 -14.93 -7.22
CA GLN A 60 -2.08 -14.95 -8.66
C GLN A 60 -2.18 -13.53 -9.23
N LEU A 61 -1.20 -13.14 -10.04
CA LEU A 61 -1.21 -11.83 -10.67
C LEU A 61 -2.29 -11.78 -11.77
N PRO A 62 -3.10 -10.71 -11.84
CA PRO A 62 -4.13 -10.61 -12.84
C PRO A 62 -3.52 -10.46 -14.23
N ASN A 63 -4.25 -10.92 -15.25
CA ASN A 63 -3.92 -10.67 -16.65
C ASN A 63 -4.46 -9.29 -17.08
N LEU A 64 -3.94 -8.24 -16.44
CA LEU A 64 -4.33 -6.85 -16.67
C LEU A 64 -3.08 -5.97 -16.86
N PRO A 65 -3.17 -4.83 -17.58
CA PRO A 65 -2.02 -3.97 -17.80
C PRO A 65 -1.43 -3.35 -16.53
N TYR A 66 -2.26 -3.21 -15.49
CA TYR A 66 -1.82 -2.78 -14.16
C TYR A 66 -2.81 -3.24 -13.09
N ALA A 67 -2.39 -3.23 -11.82
CA ALA A 67 -3.25 -3.43 -10.66
C ALA A 67 -2.71 -2.71 -9.43
N LEU A 68 -3.61 -2.16 -8.62
CA LEU A 68 -3.32 -1.57 -7.31
C LEU A 68 -3.69 -2.56 -6.18
N GLY A 69 -3.18 -2.35 -4.97
CA GLY A 69 -3.62 -3.10 -3.79
C GLY A 69 -4.90 -2.55 -3.17
N ARG A 70 -5.64 -3.40 -2.45
CA ARG A 70 -6.90 -3.05 -1.78
C ARG A 70 -6.69 -2.71 -0.31
N GLU A 71 -7.13 -1.53 0.11
CA GLU A 71 -7.20 -1.17 1.52
C GLU A 71 -8.63 -1.37 2.05
N VAL A 72 -8.78 -2.20 3.08
CA VAL A 72 -9.97 -2.25 3.94
C VAL A 72 -9.53 -1.90 5.35
N TRP A 73 -9.55 -0.61 5.67
CA TRP A 73 -9.02 -0.10 6.93
C TRP A 73 -10.10 -0.06 8.01
N VAL A 74 -9.95 -0.87 9.06
CA VAL A 74 -10.86 -0.87 10.21
C VAL A 74 -10.26 -0.04 11.33
N GLN A 75 -10.99 0.97 11.80
CA GLN A 75 -10.60 1.82 12.92
C GLN A 75 -11.81 2.16 13.80
N GLN A 76 -11.56 2.55 15.04
CA GLN A 76 -12.59 3.13 15.92
C GLN A 76 -12.84 4.58 15.52
N LYS A 77 -14.12 4.99 15.53
CA LYS A 77 -14.45 6.40 15.41
C LYS A 77 -14.17 7.10 16.74
N ALA A 78 -13.49 8.24 16.67
CA ALA A 78 -13.13 9.04 17.85
C ALA A 78 -14.35 9.53 18.65
N ASP A 79 -15.50 9.71 18.00
CA ASP A 79 -16.72 10.27 18.60
C ASP A 79 -17.57 9.26 19.39
N SER A 80 -17.56 8.00 18.96
CA SER A 80 -18.53 6.98 19.39
C SER A 80 -17.89 5.68 19.84
N GLY A 81 -16.58 5.50 19.61
CA GLY A 81 -15.88 4.23 19.81
C GLY A 81 -16.35 3.12 18.85
N ALA A 82 -17.31 3.40 17.97
CA ALA A 82 -17.85 2.43 17.03
C ALA A 82 -16.81 2.10 15.96
N LEU A 83 -16.73 0.82 15.58
CA LEU A 83 -15.88 0.39 14.48
C LEU A 83 -16.44 0.89 13.14
N LYS A 84 -15.54 1.36 12.28
CA LYS A 84 -15.85 1.70 10.89
C LYS A 84 -14.76 1.15 9.98
N ALA A 85 -15.20 0.58 8.86
CA ALA A 85 -14.34 0.18 7.76
C ALA A 85 -14.32 1.25 6.67
N TYR A 86 -13.14 1.54 6.14
CA TYR A 86 -12.93 2.39 4.98
C TYR A 86 -12.35 1.55 3.86
N LYS A 87 -12.98 1.58 2.68
CA LYS A 87 -12.51 0.86 1.50
C LYS A 87 -11.83 1.84 0.53
N LYS A 88 -10.56 1.60 0.20
CA LYS A 88 -9.74 2.44 -0.67
C LYS A 88 -8.76 1.58 -1.49
N VAL A 89 -7.78 2.19 -2.12
CA VAL A 89 -6.62 1.51 -2.72
C VAL A 89 -5.35 1.98 -2.05
N HIS A 90 -4.30 1.16 -2.05
CA HIS A 90 -2.99 1.50 -1.51
C HIS A 90 -1.86 1.27 -2.54
N ASN A 91 -0.70 1.87 -2.27
CA ASN A 91 0.52 1.73 -3.08
C ASN A 91 1.57 0.79 -2.48
N ALA A 92 1.27 0.12 -1.36
CA ALA A 92 2.14 -0.92 -0.80
C ALA A 92 2.25 -2.19 -1.68
N PHE A 93 1.35 -2.32 -2.65
CA PHE A 93 1.43 -3.25 -3.77
C PHE A 93 1.08 -2.49 -5.06
N LEU A 94 1.93 -2.60 -6.08
CA LEU A 94 1.66 -2.08 -7.42
C LEU A 94 2.13 -3.10 -8.46
N MET A 95 1.36 -3.29 -9.53
CA MET A 95 1.76 -4.10 -10.67
C MET A 95 1.55 -3.30 -11.94
N PHE A 96 2.54 -3.32 -12.84
CA PHE A 96 2.47 -2.67 -14.15
C PHE A 96 3.07 -3.57 -15.23
N GLN A 97 2.46 -3.58 -16.41
CA GLN A 97 2.96 -4.25 -17.60
C GLN A 97 3.46 -3.22 -18.62
N GLN A 98 4.40 -3.61 -19.48
CA GLN A 98 4.83 -2.79 -20.60
C GLN A 98 3.63 -2.33 -21.44
N GLY A 99 3.66 -1.08 -21.91
CA GLY A 99 2.62 -0.48 -22.74
C GLY A 99 1.39 0.04 -21.98
N ASN A 100 1.34 -0.06 -20.65
CA ASN A 100 0.30 0.60 -19.86
C ASN A 100 0.55 2.13 -19.82
N ALA A 101 -0.50 2.94 -19.95
CA ALA A 101 -0.40 4.40 -19.85
C ALA A 101 -0.57 4.94 -18.42
N PHE A 102 -1.01 4.10 -17.47
CA PHE A 102 -1.37 4.55 -16.13
C PHE A 102 -0.14 4.93 -15.30
N LEU A 103 0.94 4.14 -15.38
CA LEU A 103 2.15 4.40 -14.61
C LEU A 103 2.74 5.77 -14.95
N ASP A 104 2.84 6.11 -16.23
CA ASP A 104 3.39 7.39 -16.68
C ASP A 104 2.49 8.55 -16.28
N PHE A 105 1.17 8.41 -16.46
CA PHE A 105 0.19 9.39 -15.98
C PHE A 105 0.29 9.61 -14.47
N TYR A 106 0.40 8.53 -13.68
CA TYR A 106 0.47 8.61 -12.23
C TYR A 106 1.78 9.25 -11.77
N ALA A 107 2.92 8.84 -12.34
CA ALA A 107 4.23 9.38 -12.01
C ALA A 107 4.33 10.88 -12.36
N ASP A 108 3.88 11.29 -13.55
CA ASP A 108 3.86 12.69 -13.98
C ASP A 108 2.94 13.54 -13.08
N SER A 109 1.74 13.04 -12.78
CA SER A 109 0.80 13.72 -11.88
C SER A 109 1.37 13.89 -10.47
N ALA A 110 2.01 12.84 -9.92
CA ALA A 110 2.65 12.88 -8.62
C ALA A 110 3.80 13.91 -8.60
N GLU A 111 4.67 13.88 -9.60
CA GLU A 111 5.79 14.81 -9.73
C GLU A 111 5.31 16.27 -9.81
N ARG A 112 4.32 16.55 -10.67
CA ARG A 112 3.73 17.88 -10.80
C ARG A 112 3.07 18.35 -9.51
N LEU A 113 2.31 17.49 -8.83
CA LEU A 113 1.68 17.85 -7.55
C LEU A 113 2.74 18.19 -6.49
N LEU A 114 3.84 17.44 -6.43
CA LEU A 114 4.94 17.76 -5.53
C LEU A 114 5.62 19.07 -5.91
N ALA A 115 5.84 19.34 -7.20
CA ALA A 115 6.45 20.59 -7.66
C ALA A 115 5.60 21.81 -7.28
N GLU A 116 4.30 21.76 -7.54
CA GLU A 116 3.37 22.91 -7.40
C GLU A 116 2.88 23.13 -5.96
N THR A 117 2.93 22.13 -5.08
CA THR A 117 2.40 22.28 -3.72
C THR A 117 3.27 23.22 -2.88
N THR A 118 2.66 24.27 -2.33
CA THR A 118 3.33 25.24 -1.43
C THR A 118 2.93 25.08 0.04
N GLY A 119 1.90 24.28 0.32
CA GLY A 119 1.38 24.05 1.67
C GLY A 119 1.87 22.75 2.33
N PRO A 120 1.36 22.43 3.54
CA PRO A 120 1.67 21.18 4.21
C PRO A 120 1.30 19.97 3.35
N MET A 121 2.23 19.04 3.21
CA MET A 121 2.02 17.79 2.49
C MET A 121 1.77 16.66 3.49
N PRO A 122 0.57 16.04 3.50
CA PRO A 122 0.37 14.86 4.32
C PRO A 122 1.26 13.70 3.81
N PRO A 123 1.73 12.78 4.68
CA PRO A 123 2.54 11.63 4.28
C PRO A 123 1.97 10.81 3.11
N GLN A 124 0.64 10.74 3.01
CA GLN A 124 -0.09 9.96 2.01
C GLN A 124 -0.34 10.72 0.69
N PHE A 125 0.22 11.93 0.53
CA PHE A 125 -0.20 12.91 -0.46
C PHE A 125 -0.23 12.36 -1.89
N ILE A 126 0.92 11.91 -2.40
CA ILE A 126 1.03 11.34 -3.76
C ILE A 126 0.90 9.82 -3.78
N GLY A 127 0.93 9.15 -2.63
CA GLY A 127 0.66 7.73 -2.50
C GLY A 127 -0.84 7.41 -2.42
N PRO A 128 -1.33 6.81 -1.30
CA PRO A 128 -2.70 6.32 -1.21
C PRO A 128 -3.78 7.40 -1.42
N LYS A 129 -3.54 8.66 -1.04
CA LYS A 129 -4.54 9.73 -1.18
C LYS A 129 -4.80 10.07 -2.65
N LEU A 130 -3.73 10.28 -3.42
CA LEU A 130 -3.82 10.52 -4.86
C LEU A 130 -4.39 9.30 -5.59
N LEU A 131 -3.87 8.10 -5.31
CA LEU A 131 -4.39 6.88 -5.93
C LEU A 131 -5.86 6.63 -5.65
N THR A 132 -6.32 6.87 -4.41
CA THR A 132 -7.73 6.75 -4.07
C THR A 132 -8.58 7.79 -4.82
N ALA A 133 -8.09 9.03 -4.95
CA ALA A 133 -8.78 10.05 -5.72
C ALA A 133 -8.91 9.65 -7.20
N ILE A 134 -7.84 9.14 -7.82
CA ILE A 134 -7.85 8.63 -9.19
C ILE A 134 -8.80 7.43 -9.30
N HIS A 135 -8.68 6.44 -8.42
CA HIS A 135 -9.52 5.24 -8.41
C HIS A 135 -11.01 5.57 -8.29
N ASN A 136 -11.38 6.56 -7.50
CA ASN A 136 -12.78 6.98 -7.37
C ASN A 136 -13.37 7.52 -8.68
N VAL A 137 -12.53 8.07 -9.57
CA VAL A 137 -12.96 8.61 -10.88
C VAL A 137 -12.91 7.54 -11.96
N VAL A 138 -11.79 6.83 -12.09
CA VAL A 138 -11.54 5.95 -13.24
C VAL A 138 -11.73 4.46 -12.94
N GLN A 139 -12.00 4.11 -11.67
CA GLN A 139 -12.19 2.73 -11.21
C GLN A 139 -11.01 1.83 -11.61
N CYS A 140 -9.80 2.20 -11.17
CA CYS A 140 -8.57 1.43 -11.44
C CYS A 140 -8.75 -0.06 -11.13
N PRO A 141 -8.15 -0.98 -11.91
CA PRO A 141 -8.03 -2.38 -11.54
C PRO A 141 -7.34 -2.55 -10.19
N VAL A 142 -7.88 -3.46 -9.37
CA VAL A 142 -7.38 -3.74 -8.02
C VAL A 142 -7.20 -5.23 -7.87
N LEU A 143 -6.06 -5.65 -7.31
CA LEU A 143 -5.86 -7.01 -6.84
C LEU A 143 -6.44 -7.11 -5.42
N GLU A 144 -7.67 -7.58 -5.31
CA GLU A 144 -8.46 -7.51 -4.07
C GLU A 144 -7.88 -8.35 -2.92
N ASN A 145 -7.08 -9.37 -3.22
CA ASN A 145 -6.39 -10.21 -2.24
C ASN A 145 -4.96 -9.72 -1.87
N ALA A 146 -4.52 -8.58 -2.42
CA ALA A 146 -3.36 -7.81 -1.99
C ALA A 146 -3.81 -6.73 -1.01
N GLY A 147 -3.81 -7.04 0.28
CA GLY A 147 -4.45 -6.24 1.31
C GLY A 147 -3.54 -5.32 2.12
N MET A 148 -4.14 -4.68 3.11
CA MET A 148 -3.47 -3.93 4.16
C MET A 148 -4.21 -4.15 5.48
N LEU A 149 -3.48 -4.48 6.55
CA LEU A 149 -4.04 -4.80 7.86
C LEU A 149 -3.89 -3.62 8.81
N SER A 150 -4.99 -3.14 9.37
CA SER A 150 -4.95 -2.12 10.41
C SER A 150 -4.57 -2.71 11.77
N PRO A 151 -4.07 -1.90 12.73
CA PRO A 151 -3.66 -2.39 14.03
C PRO A 151 -4.72 -3.20 14.78
N LEU A 152 -5.99 -2.79 14.67
CA LEU A 152 -7.11 -3.51 15.30
C LEU A 152 -7.33 -4.89 14.67
N VAL A 153 -7.17 -5.02 13.35
CA VAL A 153 -7.32 -6.30 12.66
C VAL A 153 -6.14 -7.22 12.99
N ILE A 154 -4.93 -6.68 13.08
CA ILE A 154 -3.73 -7.43 13.50
C ILE A 154 -3.94 -8.03 14.89
N ARG A 155 -4.40 -7.23 15.86
CA ARG A 155 -4.70 -7.71 17.22
C ARG A 155 -5.75 -8.81 17.25
N ASP A 156 -6.85 -8.63 16.52
CA ASP A 156 -7.90 -9.64 16.44
C ASP A 156 -7.42 -10.93 15.76
N LEU A 157 -6.52 -10.85 14.77
CA LEU A 157 -5.90 -12.02 14.15
C LEU A 157 -5.04 -12.80 15.14
N VAL A 158 -4.18 -12.10 15.89
CA VAL A 158 -3.34 -12.70 16.95
C VAL A 158 -4.19 -13.33 18.04
N ALA A 159 -5.31 -12.71 18.41
CA ALA A 159 -6.26 -13.24 19.39
C ALA A 159 -7.11 -14.41 18.86
N GLY A 160 -7.05 -14.71 17.55
CA GLY A 160 -7.85 -15.76 16.91
C GLY A 160 -9.28 -15.36 16.55
N GLY A 161 -9.64 -14.08 16.69
CA GLY A 161 -10.96 -13.55 16.37
C GLY A 161 -11.25 -12.20 17.03
N GLY A 162 -12.26 -11.50 16.53
CA GLY A 162 -12.75 -10.26 17.13
C GLY A 162 -13.57 -9.40 16.18
N ARG A 163 -14.17 -8.34 16.72
CA ARG A 163 -15.14 -7.50 16.01
C ARG A 163 -14.51 -6.71 14.86
N ALA A 164 -13.23 -6.35 14.96
CA ALA A 164 -12.52 -5.65 13.90
C ALA A 164 -12.19 -6.61 12.75
N LEU A 165 -11.75 -7.83 13.06
CA LEU A 165 -11.54 -8.87 12.05
C LEU A 165 -12.84 -9.29 11.37
N ASP A 166 -13.94 -9.43 12.12
CA ASP A 166 -15.26 -9.73 11.55
C ASP A 166 -15.71 -8.65 10.56
N LEU A 167 -15.58 -7.38 10.96
CA LEU A 167 -15.92 -6.25 10.09
C LEU A 167 -14.99 -6.18 8.87
N PHE A 168 -13.70 -6.45 9.05
CA PHE A 168 -12.73 -6.53 7.97
C PHE A 168 -13.13 -7.60 6.94
N ARG A 169 -13.41 -8.82 7.40
CA ARG A 169 -13.86 -9.94 6.54
C ARG A 169 -15.18 -9.63 5.84
N GLN A 170 -16.12 -9.00 6.54
CA GLN A 170 -17.40 -8.60 5.94
C GLN A 170 -17.23 -7.58 4.80
N LYS A 171 -16.22 -6.73 4.87
CA LYS A 171 -16.01 -5.61 3.91
C LYS A 171 -14.98 -5.92 2.83
N SER A 172 -14.19 -6.98 3.01
CA SER A 172 -13.21 -7.45 2.06
C SER A 172 -13.91 -8.22 0.92
N PRO A 173 -13.68 -7.86 -0.35
CA PRO A 173 -14.31 -8.56 -1.48
C PRO A 173 -13.79 -9.99 -1.66
N GLU A 174 -12.52 -10.20 -1.31
CA GLU A 174 -11.83 -11.47 -1.44
C GLU A 174 -11.07 -11.79 -0.16
N ARG A 175 -10.73 -13.07 0.00
CA ARG A 175 -9.80 -13.51 1.05
C ARG A 175 -8.41 -13.01 0.73
N LEU A 176 -7.69 -12.56 1.74
CA LEU A 176 -6.34 -12.07 1.53
C LEU A 176 -5.38 -13.23 1.25
N ALA A 177 -4.45 -13.00 0.32
CA ALA A 177 -3.33 -13.89 0.04
C ALA A 177 -1.99 -13.23 0.35
N ALA A 178 -1.97 -11.90 0.37
CA ALA A 178 -0.86 -11.10 0.83
C ALA A 178 -1.38 -9.82 1.51
N ALA A 179 -0.58 -9.24 2.41
CA ALA A 179 -0.94 -7.97 3.04
C ALA A 179 0.27 -7.14 3.46
N ASN A 180 0.14 -5.82 3.41
CA ASN A 180 1.00 -4.91 4.14
C ASN A 180 0.66 -4.98 5.64
N LEU A 181 1.68 -5.19 6.48
CA LEU A 181 1.54 -5.32 7.93
C LEU A 181 1.61 -3.99 8.70
N CYS A 182 1.77 -2.88 7.98
CA CYS A 182 1.78 -1.52 8.52
C CYS A 182 2.81 -1.36 9.64
N THR A 183 4.03 -1.86 9.44
CA THR A 183 5.12 -1.75 10.42
C THR A 183 5.47 -0.31 10.76
N SER A 184 5.18 0.65 9.86
CA SER A 184 5.27 2.08 10.17
C SER A 184 4.42 2.51 11.39
N MET A 185 3.40 1.75 11.75
CA MET A 185 2.56 1.98 12.94
C MET A 185 3.28 1.59 14.25
N THR A 186 4.35 0.79 14.20
CA THR A 186 5.16 0.52 15.41
C THR A 186 5.91 1.77 15.86
N ALA A 187 6.45 2.54 14.92
CA ALA A 187 7.07 3.84 15.19
C ALA A 187 6.07 4.87 15.77
N ALA A 188 4.79 4.72 15.46
CA ALA A 188 3.70 5.55 16.02
C ALA A 188 3.17 5.04 17.38
N GLY A 189 3.67 3.89 17.87
CA GLY A 189 3.19 3.26 19.09
C GLY A 189 1.80 2.62 18.99
N GLU A 190 1.27 2.47 17.76
CA GLU A 190 -0.03 1.84 17.51
C GLU A 190 0.07 0.31 17.43
N LEU A 191 1.27 -0.23 17.16
CA LEU A 191 1.61 -1.66 17.16
C LEU A 191 2.93 -1.89 17.91
N SER A 192 3.11 -3.09 18.47
CA SER A 192 4.42 -3.56 18.93
C SER A 192 5.08 -4.51 17.93
N ASP A 193 6.41 -4.65 17.99
CA ASP A 193 7.15 -5.62 17.19
C ASP A 193 6.73 -7.07 17.50
N ASP A 194 6.32 -7.34 18.75
CA ASP A 194 5.76 -8.63 19.16
C ASP A 194 4.42 -8.91 18.48
N GLU A 195 3.54 -7.90 18.38
CA GLU A 195 2.26 -8.02 17.66
C GLU A 195 2.49 -8.30 16.16
N VAL A 196 3.47 -7.63 15.54
CA VAL A 196 3.86 -7.87 14.15
C VAL A 196 4.41 -9.29 13.96
N THR A 197 5.27 -9.74 14.87
CA THR A 197 5.85 -11.10 14.80
C THR A 197 4.76 -12.17 14.95
N ALA A 198 3.88 -12.01 15.95
CA ALA A 198 2.79 -12.94 16.19
C ALA A 198 1.81 -13.02 15.01
N VAL A 199 1.48 -11.89 14.36
CA VAL A 199 0.58 -11.94 13.21
C VAL A 199 1.22 -12.59 11.99
N ILE A 200 2.54 -12.45 11.78
CA ILE A 200 3.27 -13.19 10.74
C ILE A 200 3.11 -14.69 10.96
N GLU A 201 3.33 -15.17 12.18
CA GLU A 201 3.17 -16.59 12.52
C GLU A 201 1.75 -17.08 12.24
N VAL A 202 0.74 -16.31 12.68
CA VAL A 202 -0.68 -16.65 12.43
C VAL A 202 -0.97 -16.71 10.93
N LEU A 203 -0.53 -15.73 10.13
CA LEU A 203 -0.83 -15.68 8.70
C LEU A 203 -0.16 -16.81 7.91
N VAL A 204 1.08 -17.17 8.27
CA VAL A 204 1.84 -18.23 7.59
C VAL A 204 1.32 -19.62 7.96
N THR A 205 0.86 -19.81 9.21
CA THR A 205 0.34 -21.10 9.69
C THR A 205 -1.13 -21.31 9.32
N ASN A 206 -1.97 -20.30 9.52
CA ASN A 206 -3.38 -20.30 9.15
C ASN A 206 -3.56 -19.57 7.83
N ARG A 207 -3.57 -20.31 6.72
CA ARG A 207 -3.79 -19.80 5.35
C ARG A 207 -5.17 -19.13 5.10
N ALA A 208 -5.87 -18.67 6.14
CA ALA A 208 -7.25 -18.21 6.11
C ALA A 208 -7.41 -16.82 6.78
N CYS A 209 -7.11 -15.77 6.01
CA CYS A 209 -7.68 -14.44 6.24
C CYS A 209 -8.92 -14.24 5.37
#